data_AF-A0A813H443-F1
#
_entry.id   AF-A0A813H443-F1
#
_cell.length_a   1.000
_cell.length_b   1.000
_cell.length_c   1.000
_cell.angle_alpha   90.00
_cell.angle_beta   90.00
_cell.angle_gamma   90.00
#
_symmetry.space_group_name_H-M   'P 1'
#
loop_
_entity.id
_entity.type
_entity.pdbx_description
1 polymer ?
#
loop_
_entity_poly.entity_id
_entity_poly.type
_entity_poly.pdbx_seq_one_letter_code
_entity_poly.pdbx_strand_id
1 'polypeptide(L)'
;ELGDEVLGQIERVCLGMLTREYAEAYQAYLSLAIGNRLWHVEVPTLMEGGMGGLSGQDRGAMWKQARCAQRLNNVKGKNVMDDDEVRSHVVSLRRLLTVAQVMRPNQDPSKNSG
;
A
#
# COMPACT_ATOMS: atom_id res chain seq x y z
N GLU A 1 11.22 -16.86 6.44
CA GLU A 1 11.46 -15.82 7.46
C GLU A 1 11.07 -14.47 6.88
N LEU A 2 10.46 -13.57 7.66
CA LEU A 2 10.08 -12.23 7.18
C LEU A 2 11.33 -11.35 7.09
N GLY A 3 11.43 -10.50 6.06
CA GLY A 3 12.54 -9.55 5.95
C GLY A 3 12.45 -8.44 7.00
N ASP A 4 13.61 -7.90 7.41
CA ASP A 4 13.72 -6.90 8.48
C ASP A 4 12.84 -5.64 8.24
N GLU A 5 12.72 -5.19 6.99
CA GLU A 5 11.86 -4.07 6.63
C GLU A 5 10.38 -4.35 6.93
N VAL A 6 9.91 -5.56 6.58
CA VAL A 6 8.53 -5.99 6.82
C VAL A 6 8.27 -6.12 8.31
N LEU A 7 9.20 -6.70 9.07
CA LEU A 7 9.11 -6.80 10.52
C LEU A 7 9.06 -5.42 11.17
N GLY A 8 9.91 -4.48 10.74
CA GLY A 8 9.91 -3.11 11.25
C GLY A 8 8.60 -2.37 11.00
N GLN A 9 7.94 -2.59 9.85
CA GLN A 9 6.61 -2.01 9.60
C GLN A 9 5.54 -2.64 10.48
N ILE A 10 5.55 -3.96 10.66
CA ILE A 10 4.60 -4.66 11.55
C ILE A 10 4.76 -4.16 13.00
N GLU A 11 6.01 -4.00 13.46
CA GLU A 11 6.30 -3.44 14.78
C GLU A 11 5.70 -2.04 14.94
N ARG A 12 5.89 -1.14 13.96
CA ARG A 12 5.30 0.21 13.98
C ARG A 12 3.78 0.19 14.02
N VAL A 13 3.14 -0.70 13.26
CA VAL A 13 1.68 -0.88 13.30
C VAL A 13 1.24 -1.30 14.71
N CYS A 14 1.90 -2.29 15.30
CA CYS A 14 1.60 -2.79 16.64
C CYS A 14 1.82 -1.72 17.73
N LEU A 15 2.94 -1.01 17.69
CA LEU A 15 3.25 0.07 18.63
C LEU A 15 2.23 1.21 18.53
N GLY A 16 1.91 1.66 17.31
CA GLY A 16 0.90 2.71 17.11
C GLY A 16 -0.50 2.29 17.60
N MET A 17 -0.88 1.03 17.43
CA MET A 17 -2.13 0.51 18.02
C MET A 17 -2.11 0.51 19.56
N LEU A 18 -0.95 0.22 20.18
CA LEU A 18 -0.79 0.23 21.63
C LEU A 18 -0.83 1.65 22.22
N THR A 19 -0.18 2.60 21.56
CA THR A 19 -0.14 4.01 21.97
C THR A 19 -1.38 4.81 21.55
N ARG A 20 -2.29 4.19 20.79
CA ARG A 20 -3.50 4.80 20.20
C ARG A 20 -3.20 5.86 19.13
N GLU A 21 -2.00 5.84 18.56
CA GLU A 21 -1.63 6.63 17.38
C GLU A 21 -2.08 5.91 16.11
N TYR A 22 -3.40 5.77 15.92
CA TYR A 22 -3.98 4.96 14.85
C TYR A 22 -3.69 5.51 13.45
N ALA A 23 -3.58 6.83 13.30
CA ALA A 23 -3.19 7.46 12.04
C ALA A 23 -1.77 7.03 11.62
N GLU A 24 -0.82 7.01 12.55
CA GLU A 24 0.55 6.55 12.30
C GLU A 24 0.59 5.04 12.02
N ALA A 25 -0.12 4.25 12.82
CA ALA A 25 -0.24 2.81 12.60
C ALA A 25 -0.84 2.51 11.20
N TYR A 26 -1.80 3.31 10.75
CA TYR A 26 -2.38 3.16 9.42
C TYR A 26 -1.40 3.55 8.30
N GLN A 27 -0.58 4.59 8.50
CA GLN A 27 0.48 4.94 7.54
C GLN A 27 1.55 3.85 7.42
N ALA A 28 1.95 3.23 8.54
CA ALA A 28 2.85 2.08 8.53
C ALA A 28 2.22 0.88 7.81
N TYR A 29 0.93 0.62 8.05
CA TYR A 29 0.17 -0.41 7.33
C TYR A 29 0.13 -0.14 5.82
N LEU A 30 -0.14 1.09 5.38
CA LEU A 30 -0.14 1.45 3.96
C LEU A 30 1.25 1.28 3.34
N SER A 31 2.30 1.66 4.07
CA SER A 31 3.69 1.45 3.64
C SER A 31 4.01 -0.03 3.48
N LEU A 32 3.48 -0.89 4.36
CA LEU A 32 3.62 -2.35 4.24
C LEU A 32 2.85 -2.92 3.04
N ALA A 33 1.57 -2.53 2.88
CA ALA A 33 0.68 -3.07 1.86
C ALA A 33 1.04 -2.59 0.45
N ILE A 34 1.35 -1.32 0.29
CA ILE A 34 1.66 -0.72 -1.02
C ILE A 34 3.17 -0.84 -1.30
N GLY A 35 4.00 -0.71 -0.27
CA GLY A 35 5.45 -0.59 -0.43
C GLY A 35 5.83 0.68 -1.18
N ASN A 36 7.02 0.66 -1.78
CA ASN A 36 7.53 1.74 -2.62
C ASN A 36 7.18 1.55 -4.11
N ARG A 37 6.00 0.98 -4.39
CA ARG A 37 5.50 0.78 -5.76
C ARG A 37 5.08 2.13 -6.35
N LEU A 38 5.51 2.38 -7.58
CA LEU A 38 5.01 3.52 -8.35
C LEU A 38 3.50 3.33 -8.56
N TRP A 39 2.72 4.35 -8.17
CA TRP A 39 1.27 4.32 -8.17
C TRP A 39 0.69 4.25 -9.60
N HIS A 40 -0.47 3.61 -9.72
CA HIS A 40 -1.27 3.57 -10.94
C HIS A 40 -1.86 4.95 -11.36
N VAL A 41 -1.81 5.96 -10.51
CA VAL A 41 -2.34 7.30 -10.83
C VAL A 41 -1.36 8.12 -11.68
N GLU A 42 -0.06 7.96 -11.47
CA GLU A 42 0.99 8.60 -12.27
C GLU A 42 1.31 7.83 -13.56
N VAL A 43 0.71 6.64 -13.70
CA VAL A 43 1.06 5.65 -14.71
C VAL A 43 -0.22 5.02 -15.25
N PRO A 44 -0.65 5.35 -16.48
CA PRO A 44 -1.81 4.74 -17.10
C PRO A 44 -1.70 3.22 -17.03
N THR A 45 -2.70 2.57 -16.42
CA THR A 45 -2.74 1.11 -16.36
C THR A 45 -2.83 0.56 -17.78
N LEU A 46 -2.01 -0.44 -18.10
CA LEU A 46 -2.08 -1.17 -19.37
C LEU A 46 -3.39 -1.97 -19.54
N MET A 47 -4.33 -1.88 -18.57
CA MET A 47 -5.66 -2.46 -18.72
C MET A 47 -6.41 -1.70 -19.81
N GLU A 48 -7.09 -2.45 -20.68
CA GLU A 48 -7.81 -1.98 -21.87
C GLU A 48 -8.75 -0.77 -21.67
N GLY A 49 -9.15 -0.46 -20.43
CA GLY A 49 -9.99 0.71 -20.11
C GLY A 49 -9.24 2.02 -19.83
N GLY A 50 -7.95 2.00 -19.48
CA GLY A 50 -7.21 3.19 -19.01
C GLY A 50 -6.68 4.10 -20.14
N MET A 51 -6.65 3.60 -21.37
CA MET A 51 -6.15 4.31 -22.57
C MET A 51 -7.26 4.57 -23.58
N GLY A 52 -8.52 4.35 -23.18
CA GLY A 52 -9.70 4.65 -23.99
C GLY A 52 -9.79 6.15 -24.24
N GLY A 53 -9.73 6.57 -25.51
CA GLY A 53 -9.84 7.97 -25.93
C GLY A 53 -8.54 8.64 -26.37
N LEU A 54 -7.38 8.00 -26.17
CA LEU A 54 -6.09 8.54 -26.62
C LEU A 54 -5.67 7.95 -27.97
N SER A 55 -5.17 8.80 -28.87
CA SER A 55 -4.71 8.41 -30.21
C SER A 55 -3.29 8.91 -30.48
N GLY A 56 -2.60 8.27 -31.43
CA GLY A 56 -1.29 8.75 -31.92
C GLY A 56 -0.19 8.85 -30.84
N GLN A 57 0.48 10.01 -30.81
CA GLN A 57 1.66 10.25 -29.97
C GLN A 57 1.37 10.17 -28.47
N ASP A 58 0.19 10.60 -28.03
CA ASP A 58 -0.19 10.61 -26.62
C ASP A 58 -0.35 9.19 -26.07
N ARG A 59 -0.97 8.31 -26.86
CA ARG A 59 -1.04 6.87 -26.55
C ARG A 59 0.37 6.25 -26.50
N GLY A 60 1.26 6.65 -27.41
CA GLY A 60 2.64 6.18 -27.44
C GLY A 60 3.47 6.61 -26.22
N ALA A 61 3.32 7.86 -25.79
CA ALA A 61 4.00 8.41 -24.61
C ALA A 61 3.53 7.73 -23.31
N MET A 62 2.21 7.60 -23.14
CA MET A 62 1.61 6.91 -22.01
C MET A 62 2.00 5.42 -21.95
N TRP A 63 2.04 4.72 -23.09
CA TRP A 63 2.45 3.32 -23.13
C TRP A 63 3.92 3.14 -22.68
N LYS A 64 4.81 4.07 -23.05
CA LYS A 64 6.21 4.06 -22.60
C LYS A 64 6.33 4.28 -21.09
N GLN A 65 5.57 5.22 -20.54
CA GLN A 65 5.52 5.48 -19.09
C GLN A 65 5.03 4.24 -18.32
N ALA A 66 3.94 3.62 -18.79
CA ALA A 66 3.40 2.39 -18.22
C ALA A 66 4.41 1.24 -18.20
N ARG A 67 5.11 1.04 -19.31
CA ARG A 67 6.13 0.00 -19.42
C ARG A 67 7.37 0.29 -18.55
N CYS A 68 7.74 1.56 -18.39
CA CYS A 68 8.83 1.96 -17.50
C CYS A 68 8.49 1.67 -16.04
N ALA A 69 7.30 2.08 -15.59
CA ALA A 69 6.83 1.82 -14.23
C ALA A 69 6.68 0.34 -13.93
N GLN A 70 6.16 -0.47 -14.88
CA GLN A 70 6.10 -1.92 -14.73
C GLN A 70 7.50 -2.53 -14.56
N ARG A 71 8.49 -2.08 -15.36
CA ARG A 71 9.88 -2.53 -15.20
C ARG A 71 10.45 -2.12 -13.84
N LEU A 72 10.27 -0.88 -13.42
CA LEU A 72 10.77 -0.38 -12.14
C LEU A 72 10.14 -1.14 -10.96
N ASN A 73 8.84 -1.41 -11.00
CA ASN A 73 8.15 -2.18 -9.97
C ASN A 73 8.61 -3.65 -9.95
N ASN A 74 8.92 -4.25 -11.11
CA ASN A 74 9.46 -5.62 -11.18
C ASN A 74 10.91 -5.71 -10.66
N VAL A 75 11.72 -4.66 -10.83
CA VAL A 75 13.12 -4.61 -10.34
C VAL A 75 13.17 -4.45 -8.83
N LYS A 76 12.19 -3.75 -8.22
CA LYS A 76 12.14 -3.49 -6.77
C LYS A 76 11.79 -4.72 -5.90
N GLY A 77 11.63 -5.91 -6.50
CA GLY A 77 11.40 -7.17 -5.78
C GLY A 77 9.93 -7.51 -5.54
N LYS A 78 9.69 -8.69 -4.96
CA LYS A 78 8.35 -9.19 -4.64
C LYS A 78 7.73 -8.37 -3.51
N ASN A 79 6.52 -7.88 -3.70
CA ASN A 79 5.75 -7.21 -2.66
C ASN A 79 5.03 -8.25 -1.80
N VAL A 80 4.80 -7.93 -0.53
CA VAL A 80 4.05 -8.73 0.45
C VAL A 80 2.65 -9.10 -0.06
N MET A 81 2.05 -8.25 -0.90
CA MET A 81 0.75 -8.45 -1.54
C MET A 81 0.79 -9.36 -2.78
N ASP A 82 1.96 -9.77 -3.28
CA ASP A 82 2.06 -10.68 -4.43
C ASP A 82 1.80 -12.14 -4.05
N ASP A 83 1.97 -12.49 -2.77
CA ASP A 83 1.71 -13.81 -2.21
C ASP A 83 0.33 -13.84 -1.53
N ASP A 84 -0.51 -14.80 -1.90
CA ASP A 84 -1.90 -14.89 -1.42
C ASP A 84 -2.00 -15.17 0.09
N GLU A 85 -1.11 -16.02 0.62
CA GLU A 85 -1.10 -16.38 2.04
C GLU A 85 -0.66 -15.17 2.87
N VAL A 86 0.42 -14.52 2.44
CA VAL A 86 0.94 -13.32 3.11
C VAL A 86 -0.05 -12.14 3.01
N ARG A 87 -0.72 -11.97 1.86
CA ARG A 87 -1.77 -10.96 1.68
C ARG A 87 -2.91 -11.14 2.68
N SER A 88 -3.32 -12.38 2.96
CA SER A 88 -4.36 -12.67 3.96
C SER A 88 -3.97 -12.17 5.35
N HIS A 89 -2.70 -12.32 5.73
CA HIS A 89 -2.18 -11.80 7.00
C HIS A 89 -2.16 -10.26 7.04
N VAL A 90 -1.74 -9.60 5.95
CA VAL A 90 -1.77 -8.13 5.86
C VAL A 90 -3.20 -7.59 5.98
N VAL A 91 -4.16 -8.22 5.29
CA VAL A 91 -5.59 -7.84 5.41
C VAL A 91 -6.10 -8.04 6.83
N SER A 92 -5.68 -9.12 7.50
CA SER A 92 -6.02 -9.39 8.90
C SER A 92 -5.44 -8.33 9.84
N LEU A 93 -4.24 -7.82 9.56
CA LEU A 93 -3.63 -6.71 10.31
C LEU A 93 -4.47 -5.43 10.24
N ARG A 94 -5.03 -5.08 9.06
CA ARG A 94 -5.96 -3.94 8.94
C ARG A 94 -7.21 -4.14 9.78
N ARG A 95 -7.78 -5.35 9.79
CA ARG A 95 -8.96 -5.67 10.61
C ARG A 95 -8.66 -5.49 12.10
N LEU A 96 -7.51 -5.95 12.57
CA LEU A 96 -7.07 -5.75 13.96
C LEU A 96 -6.95 -4.26 14.31
N LEU A 97 -6.38 -3.45 13.40
CA LEU A 97 -6.27 -2.01 13.60
C LEU A 97 -7.64 -1.32 13.70
N THR A 98 -8.58 -1.69 12.82
CA THR A 98 -9.96 -1.18 12.89
C THR A 98 -10.63 -1.57 14.21
N VAL A 99 -10.52 -2.82 14.63
CA VAL A 99 -11.08 -3.30 15.91
C VAL A 99 -10.45 -2.56 17.08
N ALA A 100 -9.12 -2.40 17.08
CA ALA A 100 -8.41 -1.70 18.15
C ALA A 100 -8.88 -0.25 18.31
N GLN A 101 -9.05 0.48 17.21
CA GLN A 101 -9.54 1.85 17.21
C GLN A 101 -11.00 1.95 17.68
N VAL A 102 -11.88 1.03 17.25
CA VAL A 102 -13.28 1.01 17.70
C VAL A 102 -13.37 0.72 19.20
N MET A 103 -12.57 -0.20 19.72
CA MET A 103 -12.58 -0.57 21.13
C MET A 103 -11.94 0.49 22.04
N ARG A 104 -10.92 1.20 21.56
CA ARG A 104 -10.15 2.16 22.35
C ARG A 104 -9.78 3.40 21.53
N PRO A 105 -10.76 4.20 21.07
CA PRO A 105 -10.48 5.36 20.23
C PRO A 105 -9.56 6.35 20.95
N ASN A 106 -8.77 7.09 20.17
CA ASN A 106 -8.02 8.22 20.70
C ASN A 106 -8.97 9.38 20.99
N GLN A 107 -8.74 10.10 22.09
CA GLN A 107 -9.50 11.30 22.45
C GLN A 107 -9.29 12.43 21.44
N ASP A 108 -8.09 12.50 20.85
CA ASP A 108 -7.78 13.40 19.75
C ASP A 108 -8.22 12.77 18.42
N PRO A 109 -9.23 13.34 17.73
CA PRO A 109 -9.71 12.79 16.46
C PRO A 109 -8.65 12.73 15.37
N SER A 110 -7.65 13.63 15.38
CA SER A 110 -6.59 13.67 14.35
C SER A 110 -5.66 12.45 14.41
N LYS A 111 -5.62 11.77 15.56
CA LYS A 111 -4.83 10.56 15.79
C LYS A 111 -5.58 9.28 15.48
N ASN A 112 -6.89 9.37 15.25
CA ASN A 112 -7.67 8.26 14.75
C ASN A 112 -7.42 8.10 13.24
N SER A 113 -7.41 6.87 12.74
CA SER A 113 -7.44 6.64 11.29
C SER A 113 -8.86 6.87 10.77
N GLY A 114 -8.98 7.58 9.65
CA GLY A 114 -10.25 7.80 8.94
C GLY A 114 -10.84 6.54 8.35
#